data_AF-A0A168E366-F1
#
_entry.id   AF-A0A168E366-F1
#
_cell.length_a   1.000
_cell.length_b   1.000
_cell.length_c   1.000
_cell.angle_alpha   90.00
_cell.angle_beta   90.00
_cell.angle_gamma   90.00
#
_symmetry.space_group_name_H-M   'P 1'
#
loop_
_entity.id
_entity.type
_entity.pdbx_description
1 polymer ?
#
loop_
_entity_poly.entity_id
_entity_poly.type
_entity_poly.pdbx_seq_one_letter_code
_entity_poly.pdbx_strand_id
1 'polypeptide(L)'
;MQITAAALSLVGLAAASPLAQRQVVPNYPSTQVSKAFHLVVNVTDLAKDFSPSIQNTYVSSIHVGAGLALVGTTSGPSKGRIFYQNGTLEEQRYSKSNVLTDSGTPPFPSGLRLLLDPDSQYVSTAEIDGGSGDAGIGITSFPEPYAFLYPETWAACKEALPYYQGREYIIIKQAKTSVDQSGTINKNIPEGCAPVRLVPECTALNELPEGSLANHDHALDVKCYPDVRSLDWTKYGP
;
A
#
# COMPACT_ATOMS: atom_id res chain seq x y z
N MET A 1 -80.36 35.28 19.20
CA MET A 1 -78.92 35.44 19.40
C MET A 1 -78.29 34.05 19.42
N GLN A 2 -77.78 33.59 18.28
CA GLN A 2 -77.04 32.32 18.16
C GLN A 2 -75.83 32.61 17.29
N ILE A 3 -74.65 32.43 17.86
CA ILE A 3 -73.35 32.72 17.26
C ILE A 3 -72.87 31.43 16.57
N THR A 4 -72.63 31.52 15.27
CA THR A 4 -71.97 30.51 14.45
C THR A 4 -70.51 30.38 14.89
N ALA A 5 -70.08 29.22 15.37
CA ALA A 5 -68.68 28.95 15.70
C ALA A 5 -67.96 28.36 14.48
N ALA A 6 -66.86 29.02 14.09
CA ALA A 6 -66.04 28.71 12.94
C ALA A 6 -65.13 27.48 13.16
N ALA A 7 -64.89 26.75 12.07
CA ALA A 7 -63.98 25.62 11.97
C ALA A 7 -62.51 26.04 11.93
N LEU A 8 -61.63 25.29 12.58
CA LEU A 8 -60.19 25.24 12.26
C LEU A 8 -59.73 23.77 12.26
N SER A 9 -59.67 23.17 11.08
CA SER A 9 -58.95 21.91 10.82
C SER A 9 -57.57 22.25 10.26
N LEU A 10 -56.51 22.05 11.06
CA LEU A 10 -55.13 22.14 10.57
C LEU A 10 -54.82 20.89 9.73
N VAL A 11 -54.67 21.07 8.41
CA VAL A 11 -54.09 20.05 7.53
C VAL A 11 -52.57 20.22 7.57
N GLY A 12 -51.89 19.36 8.33
CA GLY A 12 -50.43 19.26 8.30
C GLY A 12 -49.97 18.62 6.99
N LEU A 13 -49.35 19.41 6.11
CA LEU A 13 -48.62 18.88 4.97
C LEU A 13 -47.30 18.30 5.45
N ALA A 14 -47.23 16.97 5.59
CA ALA A 14 -45.96 16.26 5.70
C ALA A 14 -45.26 16.32 4.34
N ALA A 15 -44.33 17.25 4.16
CA ALA A 15 -43.43 17.27 3.01
C ALA A 15 -42.41 16.14 3.17
N ALA A 16 -42.76 14.94 2.71
CA ALA A 16 -41.79 13.87 2.48
C ALA A 16 -40.91 14.30 1.31
N SER A 17 -39.77 14.93 1.60
CA SER A 17 -38.77 15.25 0.59
C SER A 17 -38.23 13.92 0.05
N PRO A 18 -38.37 13.62 -1.25
CA PRO A 18 -37.68 12.50 -1.84
C PRO A 18 -36.23 12.92 -2.01
N LEU A 19 -35.43 12.80 -0.94
CA LEU A 19 -34.03 12.54 -1.11
C LEU A 19 -33.96 11.16 -1.74
N ALA A 20 -34.04 11.11 -3.08
CA ALA A 20 -33.46 10.02 -3.84
C ALA A 20 -31.97 10.04 -3.51
N GLN A 21 -31.59 9.44 -2.37
CA GLN A 21 -30.25 8.94 -2.17
C GLN A 21 -30.05 7.99 -3.34
N ARG A 22 -29.35 8.47 -4.37
CA ARG A 22 -28.74 7.64 -5.37
C ARG A 22 -27.97 6.62 -4.55
N GLN A 23 -28.51 5.41 -4.44
CA GLN A 23 -27.88 4.33 -3.70
C GLN A 23 -26.62 4.02 -4.50
N VAL A 24 -25.52 4.68 -4.13
CA VAL A 24 -24.22 4.39 -4.70
C VAL A 24 -23.92 2.97 -4.25
N VAL A 25 -23.98 2.04 -5.20
CA VAL A 25 -23.62 0.64 -4.94
C VAL A 25 -22.10 0.63 -5.06
N PRO A 26 -21.36 0.43 -3.95
CA PRO A 26 -19.92 0.41 -4.02
C PRO A 26 -19.47 -0.68 -4.99
N ASN A 27 -18.55 -0.34 -5.88
CA ASN A 27 -17.96 -1.28 -6.81
C ASN A 27 -16.47 -1.40 -6.50
N TYR A 28 -16.05 -2.58 -6.06
CA TYR A 28 -14.66 -2.85 -5.72
C TYR A 28 -14.12 -3.97 -6.60
N PRO A 29 -12.81 -3.93 -6.96
CA PRO A 29 -12.21 -4.99 -7.74
C PRO A 29 -12.23 -6.30 -6.95
N SER A 30 -12.52 -7.41 -7.63
CA SER A 30 -12.48 -8.73 -7.01
C SER A 30 -11.07 -9.04 -6.55
N THR A 31 -10.96 -9.65 -5.37
CA THR A 31 -9.70 -10.08 -4.78
C THR A 31 -9.68 -11.59 -4.62
N GLN A 32 -8.48 -12.13 -4.49
CA GLN A 32 -8.21 -13.50 -4.08
C GLN A 32 -7.38 -13.48 -2.79
N VAL A 33 -7.01 -14.67 -2.33
CA VAL A 33 -6.17 -14.86 -1.16
C VAL A 33 -4.95 -15.68 -1.57
N SER A 34 -3.77 -15.26 -1.14
CA SER A 34 -2.53 -16.01 -1.31
C SER A 34 -1.60 -15.78 -0.12
N LYS A 35 -0.68 -16.73 0.13
CA LYS A 35 0.42 -16.55 1.10
C LYS A 35 1.54 -15.66 0.58
N ALA A 36 1.57 -15.42 -0.73
CA ALA A 36 2.58 -14.60 -1.37
C ALA A 36 1.99 -13.63 -2.39
N PHE A 37 2.68 -12.53 -2.57
CA PHE A 37 2.30 -11.49 -3.51
C PHE A 37 3.54 -10.79 -4.08
N HIS A 38 3.41 -10.27 -5.29
CA HIS A 38 4.23 -9.19 -5.75
C HIS A 38 3.61 -7.86 -5.30
N LEU A 39 4.44 -6.83 -5.11
CA LEU A 39 3.95 -5.47 -4.95
C LEU A 39 4.07 -4.74 -6.29
N VAL A 40 2.94 -4.29 -6.82
CA VAL A 40 2.84 -3.53 -8.05
C VAL A 40 2.67 -2.05 -7.73
N VAL A 41 3.44 -1.21 -8.41
CA VAL A 41 3.40 0.23 -8.26
C VAL A 41 2.19 0.79 -9.00
N ASN A 42 1.30 1.45 -8.26
CA ASN A 42 0.20 2.24 -8.82
C ASN A 42 0.43 3.73 -8.52
N VAL A 43 0.75 4.52 -9.54
CA VAL A 43 0.94 5.96 -9.44
C VAL A 43 -0.40 6.64 -9.23
N THR A 44 -0.53 7.35 -8.12
CA THR A 44 -1.80 7.98 -7.69
C THR A 44 -1.99 9.40 -8.21
N ASP A 45 -0.92 10.01 -8.72
CA ASP A 45 -0.93 11.30 -9.40
C ASP A 45 -0.10 11.17 -10.68
N LEU A 46 -0.78 10.89 -11.80
CA LEU A 46 -0.12 10.66 -13.08
C LEU A 46 0.63 11.89 -13.62
N ALA A 47 0.30 13.11 -13.14
CA ALA A 47 1.03 14.31 -13.50
C ALA A 47 2.45 14.35 -12.90
N LYS A 48 2.70 13.52 -11.88
CA LYS A 48 4.01 13.37 -11.22
C LYS A 48 4.73 12.09 -11.58
N ASP A 49 4.19 11.29 -12.50
CA ASP A 49 4.85 10.06 -12.95
C ASP A 49 6.17 10.36 -13.67
N PHE A 50 7.04 9.37 -13.73
CA PHE A 50 8.32 9.45 -14.41
C PHE A 50 8.19 9.17 -15.91
N SER A 51 9.25 9.48 -16.65
CA SER A 51 9.45 9.04 -18.02
C SER A 51 10.75 8.23 -18.09
N PRO A 52 10.71 6.91 -18.37
CA PRO A 52 9.50 6.09 -18.57
C PRO A 52 8.66 5.95 -17.29
N SER A 53 7.36 5.69 -17.48
CA SER A 53 6.39 5.51 -16.40
C SER A 53 6.77 4.36 -15.47
N ILE A 54 6.54 4.55 -14.17
CA ILE A 54 6.67 3.48 -13.17
C ILE A 54 5.33 2.81 -12.84
N GLN A 55 4.22 3.26 -13.45
CA GLN A 55 2.93 2.59 -13.34
C GLN A 55 3.06 1.13 -13.76
N ASN A 56 2.45 0.23 -12.97
CA ASN A 56 2.45 -1.21 -13.23
C ASN A 56 3.84 -1.86 -13.25
N THR A 57 4.85 -1.20 -12.67
CA THR A 57 6.15 -1.82 -12.37
C THR A 57 6.09 -2.57 -11.05
N TYR A 58 7.08 -3.43 -10.82
CA TYR A 58 7.12 -4.32 -9.66
C TYR A 58 8.16 -3.84 -8.66
N VAL A 59 7.86 -3.95 -7.37
CA VAL A 59 8.83 -3.69 -6.31
C VAL A 59 9.95 -4.72 -6.36
N SER A 60 11.18 -4.23 -6.25
CA SER A 60 12.41 -5.02 -6.24
C SER A 60 13.35 -4.49 -5.16
N SER A 61 14.55 -5.07 -5.06
CA SER A 61 15.59 -4.65 -4.12
C SER A 61 16.79 -4.09 -4.86
N ILE A 62 17.34 -2.98 -4.37
CA ILE A 62 18.60 -2.39 -4.85
C ILE A 62 19.66 -2.64 -3.78
N HIS A 63 20.62 -3.52 -4.06
CA HIS A 63 21.64 -3.92 -3.11
C HIS A 63 22.59 -2.76 -2.78
N VAL A 64 22.72 -2.41 -1.49
CA VAL A 64 23.59 -1.30 -1.05
C VAL A 64 24.58 -1.72 0.03
N GLY A 65 24.63 -3.00 0.38
CA GLY A 65 25.56 -3.54 1.36
C GLY A 65 25.23 -4.98 1.75
N ALA A 66 26.12 -5.61 2.51
CA ALA A 66 25.92 -6.99 2.98
C ALA A 66 24.65 -7.08 3.84
N GLY A 67 23.62 -7.77 3.34
CA GLY A 67 22.32 -7.86 3.99
C GLY A 67 21.50 -6.55 3.96
N LEU A 68 21.91 -5.55 3.17
CA LEU A 68 21.25 -4.26 3.07
C LEU A 68 20.75 -4.01 1.65
N ALA A 69 19.51 -3.56 1.51
CA ALA A 69 18.96 -3.15 0.23
C ALA A 69 17.91 -2.05 0.36
N LEU A 70 17.90 -1.11 -0.58
CA LEU A 70 16.80 -0.16 -0.74
C LEU A 70 15.65 -0.83 -1.50
N VAL A 71 14.42 -0.39 -1.24
CA VAL A 71 13.26 -0.77 -2.04
C VAL A 71 13.31 0.00 -3.36
N GLY A 72 13.35 -0.71 -4.48
CA GLY A 72 13.35 -0.13 -5.83
C GLY A 72 12.24 -0.67 -6.71
N THR A 73 12.29 -0.37 -8.01
CA THR A 73 11.29 -0.82 -8.99
C THR A 73 11.94 -1.52 -10.20
N THR A 74 11.17 -2.40 -10.86
CA THR A 74 11.61 -3.14 -12.05
C THR A 74 10.45 -3.44 -13.00
N SER A 75 10.75 -3.59 -14.29
CA SER A 75 9.76 -3.61 -15.38
C SER A 75 9.06 -4.96 -15.61
N GLY A 76 9.01 -5.85 -14.62
CA GLY A 76 8.28 -7.12 -14.74
C GLY A 76 8.35 -8.04 -13.51
N PRO A 77 7.41 -8.99 -13.38
CA PRO A 77 7.26 -9.80 -12.16
C PRO A 77 8.44 -10.75 -11.91
N SER A 78 9.10 -11.24 -12.96
CA SER A 78 10.24 -12.16 -12.84
C SER A 78 11.48 -11.56 -12.16
N LYS A 79 11.56 -10.22 -12.12
CA LYS A 79 12.60 -9.49 -11.38
C LYS A 79 12.04 -8.84 -10.11
N GLY A 80 10.72 -8.85 -9.95
CA GLY A 80 10.05 -8.37 -8.75
C GLY A 80 10.30 -9.33 -7.60
N ARG A 81 10.34 -8.79 -6.39
CA ARG A 81 10.41 -9.63 -5.19
C ARG A 81 9.08 -10.34 -4.95
N ILE A 82 9.16 -11.57 -4.47
CA ILE A 82 8.02 -12.29 -3.90
C ILE A 82 8.00 -11.95 -2.42
N PHE A 83 6.93 -11.30 -1.99
CA PHE A 83 6.71 -10.94 -0.61
C PHE A 83 5.71 -11.88 0.05
N TYR A 84 5.82 -12.03 1.35
CA TYR A 84 4.83 -12.68 2.20
C TYR A 84 4.67 -11.89 3.49
N GLN A 85 3.47 -11.92 4.06
CA GLN A 85 3.23 -11.31 5.37
C GLN A 85 3.43 -12.38 6.44
N ASN A 86 4.32 -12.12 7.39
CA ASN A 86 4.70 -13.06 8.43
C ASN A 86 4.14 -12.64 9.78
N GLY A 87 3.52 -13.59 10.49
CA GLY A 87 3.01 -13.41 11.84
C GLY A 87 1.84 -14.33 12.15
N THR A 88 1.25 -14.13 13.31
CA THR A 88 -0.02 -14.76 13.72
C THR A 88 -1.22 -13.97 13.22
N LEU A 89 -2.40 -14.59 13.21
CA LEU A 89 -3.66 -13.89 12.90
C LEU A 89 -3.95 -12.76 13.89
N GLU A 90 -3.52 -12.90 15.15
CA GLU A 90 -3.65 -11.84 16.16
C GLU A 90 -2.73 -10.66 15.84
N GLU A 91 -1.48 -10.92 15.48
CA GLU A 91 -0.55 -9.87 15.07
C GLU A 91 -1.04 -9.16 13.81
N GLN A 92 -1.57 -9.87 12.82
CA GLN A 92 -2.20 -9.24 11.64
C GLN A 92 -3.34 -8.31 12.05
N ARG A 93 -4.26 -8.78 12.91
CA ARG A 93 -5.43 -8.01 13.37
C ARG A 93 -5.01 -6.71 14.07
N TYR A 94 -3.92 -6.72 14.81
CA TYR A 94 -3.41 -5.55 15.53
C TYR A 94 -2.30 -4.80 14.78
N SER A 95 -2.11 -5.06 13.49
CA SER A 95 -1.07 -4.42 12.67
C SER A 95 0.33 -4.55 13.29
N LYS A 96 0.67 -5.76 13.75
CA LYS A 96 1.96 -6.14 14.32
C LYS A 96 2.72 -7.18 13.51
N SER A 97 2.13 -7.68 12.42
CA SER A 97 2.84 -8.51 11.46
C SER A 97 3.92 -7.71 10.71
N ASN A 98 4.78 -8.44 10.00
CA ASN A 98 5.82 -7.89 9.16
C ASN A 98 5.63 -8.35 7.70
N VAL A 99 6.26 -7.67 6.75
CA VAL A 99 6.34 -8.09 5.34
C VAL A 99 7.76 -8.49 5.01
N LEU A 100 7.95 -9.71 4.53
CA LEU A 100 9.25 -10.31 4.27
C LEU A 100 9.36 -10.75 2.81
N THR A 101 10.60 -10.92 2.36
CA THR A 101 10.99 -11.61 1.13
C THR A 101 12.24 -12.43 1.40
N ASP A 102 12.46 -13.48 0.62
CA ASP A 102 13.66 -14.31 0.75
C ASP A 102 14.80 -13.73 -0.09
N SER A 103 16.00 -13.65 0.50
CA SER A 103 17.20 -13.11 -0.15
C SER A 103 18.39 -14.05 -0.05
N GLY A 104 19.34 -13.88 -0.96
CA GLY A 104 20.64 -14.55 -0.90
C GLY A 104 20.62 -16.04 -1.26
N THR A 105 21.75 -16.70 -1.00
CA THR A 105 21.95 -18.13 -1.23
C THR A 105 22.94 -18.65 -0.17
N PRO A 106 22.51 -19.47 0.80
CA PRO A 106 21.14 -19.97 0.98
C PRO A 106 20.13 -18.85 1.30
N PRO A 107 18.83 -19.03 1.00
CA PRO A 107 17.80 -18.04 1.30
C PRO A 107 17.73 -17.69 2.79
N PHE A 108 17.72 -16.40 3.09
CA PHE A 108 17.52 -15.82 4.41
C PHE A 108 16.41 -14.78 4.38
N PRO A 109 15.68 -14.57 5.50
CA PRO A 109 14.58 -13.62 5.53
C PRO A 109 15.11 -12.20 5.43
N SER A 110 14.52 -11.38 4.56
CA SER A 110 14.74 -9.94 4.52
C SER A 110 13.41 -9.21 4.66
N GLY A 111 13.29 -8.37 5.67
CA GLY A 111 12.06 -7.70 6.03
C GLY A 111 12.00 -6.27 5.52
N LEU A 112 10.79 -5.82 5.15
CA LEU A 112 10.52 -4.43 4.84
C LEU A 112 10.63 -3.60 6.12
N ARG A 113 11.36 -2.50 6.05
CA ARG A 113 11.52 -1.55 7.16
C ARG A 113 11.57 -0.12 6.65
N LEU A 114 11.30 0.83 7.55
CA LEU A 114 11.27 2.26 7.28
C LEU A 114 12.34 2.95 8.12
N LEU A 115 13.40 3.41 7.47
CA LEU A 115 14.45 4.19 8.11
C LEU A 115 14.17 5.68 7.93
N LEU A 116 14.01 6.41 9.04
CA LEU A 116 13.80 7.87 8.99
C LEU A 116 14.99 8.55 8.31
N ASP A 117 14.71 9.39 7.31
CA ASP A 117 15.75 10.14 6.61
C ASP A 117 16.39 11.14 7.60
N PRO A 118 17.73 11.27 7.68
CA PRO A 118 18.42 12.08 8.70
C PRO A 118 17.93 13.53 8.81
N ASP A 119 17.54 14.13 7.68
CA ASP A 119 17.10 15.52 7.59
C ASP A 119 15.56 15.66 7.55
N SER A 120 14.82 14.61 7.92
CA SER A 120 13.35 14.60 7.88
C SER A 120 12.72 14.16 9.18
N GLN A 121 11.57 14.75 9.50
CA GLN A 121 10.71 14.29 10.60
C GLN A 121 9.58 13.37 10.11
N TYR A 122 9.35 13.31 8.80
CA TYR A 122 8.15 12.69 8.22
C TYR A 122 8.45 11.67 7.13
N VAL A 123 9.64 11.71 6.53
CA VAL A 123 9.99 10.88 5.39
C VAL A 123 10.94 9.80 5.85
N SER A 124 10.60 8.56 5.52
CA SER A 124 11.45 7.39 5.77
C SER A 124 11.75 6.69 4.45
N THR A 125 13.00 6.34 4.23
CA THR A 125 13.42 5.49 3.13
C THR A 125 13.02 4.04 3.43
N ALA A 126 12.42 3.37 2.44
CA ALA A 126 12.03 1.98 2.59
C ALA A 126 13.20 1.06 2.21
N GLU A 127 13.48 0.10 3.07
CA GLU A 127 14.58 -0.86 2.94
C GLU A 127 14.06 -2.30 3.02
N ILE A 128 14.82 -3.23 2.45
CA ILE A 128 14.63 -4.68 2.52
C ILE A 128 15.94 -5.27 3.04
N ASP A 129 16.07 -5.28 4.36
CA ASP A 129 17.30 -5.70 5.02
C ASP A 129 17.15 -7.09 5.64
N GLY A 130 18.26 -7.78 5.82
CA GLY A 130 18.29 -9.07 6.49
C GLY A 130 17.67 -9.00 7.89
N GLY A 131 16.70 -9.89 8.16
CA GLY A 131 15.96 -9.94 9.41
C GLY A 131 14.45 -9.85 9.23
N SER A 132 13.74 -9.51 10.31
CA SER A 132 12.27 -9.51 10.37
C SER A 132 11.62 -8.29 9.73
N GLY A 133 12.35 -7.18 9.56
CA GLY A 133 11.77 -5.89 9.19
C GLY A 133 11.00 -5.24 10.33
N ASP A 134 10.27 -4.18 10.02
CA ASP A 134 9.47 -3.41 10.98
C ASP A 134 8.05 -3.96 11.10
N ALA A 135 7.52 -3.95 12.33
CA ALA A 135 6.13 -4.28 12.59
C ALA A 135 5.22 -3.12 12.14
N GLY A 136 3.98 -3.43 11.78
CA GLY A 136 3.03 -2.40 11.33
C GLY A 136 3.13 -2.05 9.85
N ILE A 137 3.81 -2.91 9.10
CA ILE A 137 3.74 -2.96 7.64
C ILE A 137 2.98 -4.24 7.27
N GLY A 138 2.00 -4.14 6.37
CA GLY A 138 1.22 -5.29 5.95
C GLY A 138 0.26 -4.98 4.81
N ILE A 139 -0.48 -6.00 4.38
CA ILE A 139 -1.58 -5.84 3.44
C ILE A 139 -2.87 -5.57 4.21
N THR A 140 -3.65 -4.62 3.71
CA THR A 140 -4.96 -4.30 4.28
C THR A 140 -5.89 -5.51 4.35
N SER A 141 -6.60 -5.61 5.47
CA SER A 141 -7.61 -6.64 5.73
C SER A 141 -9.00 -6.02 5.89
N PHE A 142 -10.03 -6.87 6.00
CA PHE A 142 -11.37 -6.41 6.37
C PHE A 142 -11.31 -5.48 7.61
N PRO A 143 -12.05 -4.35 7.63
CA PRO A 143 -13.12 -3.96 6.71
C PRO A 143 -12.69 -3.17 5.46
N GLU A 144 -11.40 -2.94 5.23
CA GLU A 144 -10.93 -2.20 4.05
C GLU A 144 -11.22 -3.01 2.77
N PRO A 145 -12.01 -2.50 1.82
CA PRO A 145 -12.35 -3.22 0.59
C PRO A 145 -11.17 -3.35 -0.38
N TYR A 146 -10.25 -2.37 -0.45
CA TYR A 146 -9.09 -2.44 -1.34
C TYR A 146 -7.93 -3.24 -0.72
N ALA A 147 -7.13 -3.91 -1.55
CA ALA A 147 -5.88 -4.53 -1.12
C ALA A 147 -4.72 -3.56 -1.42
N PHE A 148 -3.96 -3.16 -0.41
CA PHE A 148 -2.74 -2.38 -0.59
C PHE A 148 -1.81 -2.54 0.61
N LEU A 149 -0.53 -2.20 0.42
CA LEU A 149 0.46 -2.18 1.49
C LEU A 149 0.26 -0.95 2.38
N TYR A 150 0.00 -1.16 3.66
CA TYR A 150 0.03 -0.14 4.69
C TYR A 150 1.40 -0.09 5.39
N PRO A 151 1.80 1.05 6.01
CA PRO A 151 1.06 2.33 6.07
C PRO A 151 0.92 2.99 4.69
N GLU A 152 -0.06 3.87 4.51
CA GLU A 152 -0.23 4.59 3.23
C GLU A 152 0.77 5.76 3.06
N THR A 153 0.64 6.48 1.94
CA THR A 153 1.47 7.64 1.55
C THR A 153 2.89 7.23 1.17
N TRP A 154 2.99 6.21 0.31
CA TRP A 154 4.23 5.85 -0.36
C TRP A 154 4.55 6.85 -1.46
N ALA A 155 5.85 7.04 -1.71
CA ALA A 155 6.36 7.86 -2.79
C ALA A 155 7.51 7.14 -3.49
N ALA A 156 7.57 7.25 -4.80
CA ALA A 156 8.71 6.82 -5.59
C ALA A 156 9.57 8.03 -5.91
N CYS A 157 10.85 8.00 -5.54
CA CYS A 157 11.79 9.10 -5.65
C CYS A 157 12.95 8.68 -6.55
N LYS A 158 13.37 9.56 -7.47
CA LYS A 158 14.57 9.33 -8.27
C LYS A 158 15.78 9.91 -7.52
N GLU A 159 16.69 9.04 -7.09
CA GLU A 159 17.84 9.43 -6.28
C GLU A 159 19.14 8.79 -6.78
N ALA A 160 20.22 9.56 -6.70
CA ALA A 160 21.58 9.09 -6.99
C ALA A 160 22.11 8.27 -5.80
N LEU A 161 22.52 7.03 -6.06
CA LEU A 161 22.96 6.13 -4.99
C LEU A 161 24.50 6.10 -4.89
N PRO A 162 25.09 6.42 -3.73
CA PRO A 162 26.55 6.39 -3.54
C PRO A 162 27.17 5.02 -3.81
N TYR A 163 26.50 3.94 -3.40
CA TYR A 163 26.95 2.56 -3.64
C TYR A 163 27.16 2.26 -5.13
N TYR A 164 26.36 2.90 -5.99
CA TYR A 164 26.42 2.78 -7.44
C TYR A 164 27.08 4.01 -8.11
N GLN A 165 28.04 4.65 -7.42
CA GLN A 165 28.84 5.76 -7.96
C GLN A 165 27.98 6.94 -8.44
N GLY A 166 26.88 7.22 -7.74
CA GLY A 166 25.98 8.33 -8.06
C GLY A 166 25.01 8.04 -9.21
N ARG A 167 24.92 6.79 -9.68
CA ARG A 167 23.88 6.39 -10.63
C ARG A 167 22.49 6.56 -10.00
N GLU A 168 21.57 7.10 -10.79
CA GLU A 168 20.19 7.30 -10.36
C GLU A 168 19.36 6.01 -10.42
N TYR A 169 18.54 5.83 -9.40
CA TYR A 169 17.55 4.76 -9.29
C TYR A 169 16.23 5.34 -8.80
N ILE A 170 15.13 4.65 -9.13
CA ILE A 170 13.86 4.88 -8.45
C ILE A 170 13.87 4.08 -7.15
N ILE A 171 13.78 4.78 -6.02
CA ILE A 171 13.65 4.19 -4.69
C ILE A 171 12.28 4.52 -4.10
N ILE A 172 11.82 3.70 -3.17
CA ILE A 172 10.55 3.91 -2.48
C ILE A 172 10.78 4.52 -1.10
N LYS A 173 9.96 5.52 -0.77
CA LYS A 173 9.89 6.19 0.53
C LYS A 173 8.47 6.15 1.07
N GLN A 174 8.34 6.31 2.38
CA GLN A 174 7.07 6.49 3.08
C GLN A 174 7.06 7.89 3.69
N ALA A 175 6.02 8.68 3.41
CA ALA A 175 5.86 10.02 3.97
C ALA A 175 4.68 10.04 4.94
N LYS A 176 4.94 10.21 6.23
CA LYS A 176 3.90 10.39 7.24
C LYS A 176 3.13 11.68 6.97
N THR A 177 1.81 11.61 7.03
CA THR A 177 0.97 12.81 6.97
C THR A 177 1.14 13.64 8.25
N SER A 178 1.05 14.97 8.12
CA SER A 178 1.03 15.89 9.26
C SER A 178 -0.13 16.88 9.11
N VAL A 179 -0.49 17.53 10.21
CA VAL A 179 -1.51 18.59 10.22
C VAL A 179 -0.84 19.86 10.68
N ASP A 180 -0.94 20.92 9.89
CA ASP A 180 -0.37 22.22 10.27
C ASP A 180 -1.29 23.01 11.22
N GLN A 181 -0.84 24.19 11.64
CA GLN A 181 -1.58 25.06 12.55
C GLN A 181 -2.94 25.53 11.99
N SER A 182 -3.12 25.48 10.66
CA SER A 182 -4.39 25.82 9.99
C SER A 182 -5.37 24.65 9.92
N GLY A 183 -4.95 23.45 10.32
CA GLY A 183 -5.73 22.22 10.17
C GLY A 183 -5.58 21.56 8.80
N THR A 184 -4.65 22.02 7.96
CA THR A 184 -4.44 21.47 6.62
C THR A 184 -3.60 20.18 6.71
N ILE A 185 -4.06 19.13 6.03
CA ILE A 185 -3.34 17.84 5.96
C ILE A 185 -2.23 17.95 4.92
N ASN A 186 -1.00 17.77 5.37
CA ASN A 186 0.20 17.73 4.55
C ASN A 186 0.63 16.29 4.32
N LYS A 187 0.79 15.88 3.05
CA LYS A 187 1.25 14.52 2.71
C LYS A 187 2.76 14.34 2.85
N ASN A 188 3.52 15.42 2.98
CA ASN A 188 4.99 15.42 3.15
C ASN A 188 5.76 14.60 2.10
N ILE A 189 5.18 14.40 0.91
CA ILE A 189 5.87 13.75 -0.21
C ILE A 189 6.96 14.70 -0.71
N PRO A 190 8.23 14.27 -0.80
CA PRO A 190 9.31 15.13 -1.25
C PRO A 190 9.10 15.65 -2.68
N GLU A 191 9.71 16.80 -2.98
CA GLU A 191 9.73 17.34 -4.34
C GLU A 191 10.43 16.36 -5.30
N GLY A 192 9.91 16.25 -6.53
CA GLY A 192 10.45 15.32 -7.52
C GLY A 192 10.04 13.85 -7.32
N CYS A 193 9.30 13.53 -6.26
CA CYS A 193 8.76 12.18 -6.06
C CYS A 193 7.33 12.03 -6.57
N ALA A 194 7.03 10.86 -7.14
CA ALA A 194 5.70 10.46 -7.57
C ALA A 194 4.96 9.80 -6.40
N PRO A 195 3.73 10.22 -6.04
CA PRO A 195 2.95 9.52 -5.03
C PRO A 195 2.43 8.21 -5.57
N VAL A 196 2.67 7.12 -4.85
CA VAL A 196 2.30 5.77 -5.27
C VAL A 196 1.50 5.04 -4.20
N ARG A 197 0.73 4.05 -4.64
CA ARG A 197 0.18 2.98 -3.81
C ARG A 197 0.83 1.68 -4.24
N LEU A 198 1.26 0.87 -3.28
CA LEU A 198 1.82 -0.45 -3.53
C LEU A 198 0.70 -1.49 -3.39
N VAL A 199 0.39 -2.16 -4.49
CA VAL A 199 -0.78 -3.02 -4.64
C VAL A 199 -0.35 -4.48 -4.71
N PRO A 200 -0.87 -5.39 -3.88
CA PRO A 200 -0.51 -6.80 -3.93
C PRO A 200 -1.14 -7.51 -5.14
N GLU A 201 -0.30 -8.07 -5.99
CA GLU A 201 -0.67 -9.01 -7.06
C GLU A 201 -0.36 -10.44 -6.59
N CYS A 202 -1.34 -11.34 -6.65
CA CYS A 202 -1.21 -12.70 -6.15
C CYS A 202 -0.11 -13.46 -6.89
N THR A 203 0.71 -14.20 -6.15
CA THR A 203 1.67 -15.15 -6.72
C THR A 203 1.80 -16.37 -5.81
N ALA A 204 2.50 -17.40 -6.29
CA ALA A 204 2.81 -18.57 -5.47
C ALA A 204 3.96 -18.26 -4.52
N LEU A 205 3.85 -18.72 -3.27
CA LEU A 205 4.97 -18.68 -2.33
C LEU A 205 6.06 -19.65 -2.82
N ASN A 206 7.30 -19.19 -2.88
CA ASN A 206 8.41 -20.00 -3.36
C ASN A 206 8.72 -21.15 -2.39
N GLU A 207 9.16 -22.28 -2.94
CA GLU A 207 9.71 -23.36 -2.12
C GLU A 207 11.09 -22.95 -1.58
N LEU A 208 11.39 -23.38 -0.35
CA LEU A 208 12.67 -23.15 0.30
C LEU A 208 13.58 -24.37 0.08
N PRO A 209 14.77 -24.20 -0.53
CA PRO A 209 15.73 -25.28 -0.64
C PRO A 209 16.25 -25.74 0.74
N GLU A 210 16.76 -26.96 0.80
CA GLU A 210 17.41 -27.48 2.01
C GLU A 210 18.57 -26.56 2.45
N GLY A 211 18.68 -26.33 3.77
CA GLY A 211 19.66 -25.41 4.34
C GLY A 211 19.27 -23.93 4.27
N SER A 212 18.04 -23.61 3.85
CA SER A 212 17.49 -22.24 3.98
C SER A 212 17.46 -21.79 5.43
N LEU A 213 17.82 -20.52 5.65
CA LEU A 213 17.67 -19.82 6.92
C LEU A 213 16.28 -19.14 7.04
N ALA A 214 15.63 -18.88 5.90
CA ALA A 214 14.25 -18.46 5.85
C ALA A 214 13.29 -19.59 6.25
N ASN A 215 12.10 -19.21 6.68
CA ASN A 215 11.00 -20.12 7.00
C ASN A 215 9.67 -19.45 6.65
N HIS A 216 8.70 -20.25 6.21
CA HIS A 216 7.37 -19.83 5.78
C HIS A 216 6.24 -20.35 6.70
N ASP A 217 6.55 -20.98 7.83
CA ASP A 217 5.54 -21.54 8.76
C ASP A 217 4.47 -20.54 9.23
N HIS A 218 4.82 -19.26 9.28
CA HIS A 218 3.93 -18.17 9.69
C HIS A 218 3.55 -17.23 8.53
N ALA A 219 3.68 -17.71 7.28
CA ALA A 219 3.18 -16.98 6.12
C ALA A 219 1.64 -16.95 6.11
N LEU A 220 1.11 -15.74 6.28
CA LEU A 220 -0.31 -15.47 6.37
C LEU A 220 -0.98 -15.44 5.00
N ASP A 221 -2.22 -15.89 4.97
CA ASP A 221 -3.12 -15.69 3.85
C ASP A 221 -3.55 -14.22 3.78
N VAL A 222 -3.15 -13.53 2.70
CA VAL A 222 -3.44 -12.10 2.49
C VAL A 222 -4.28 -11.88 1.25
N LYS A 223 -5.06 -10.79 1.27
CA LYS A 223 -5.87 -10.35 0.15
C LYS A 223 -4.99 -9.78 -0.96
N CYS A 224 -5.15 -10.23 -2.19
CA CYS A 224 -4.40 -9.76 -3.35
C CYS A 224 -5.25 -9.75 -4.62
N TYR A 225 -4.80 -9.07 -5.66
CA TYR A 225 -5.46 -9.07 -6.95
C TYR A 225 -4.85 -10.15 -7.88
N PRO A 226 -5.67 -10.85 -8.69
CA PRO A 226 -5.14 -11.85 -9.61
C PRO A 226 -4.21 -11.25 -10.69
N ASP A 227 -4.52 -10.04 -11.14
CA ASP A 227 -3.72 -9.26 -12.09
C ASP A 227 -4.04 -7.79 -11.89
N VAL A 228 -3.07 -7.04 -11.36
CA VAL A 228 -3.23 -5.60 -11.07
C VAL A 228 -3.25 -4.78 -12.35
N ARG A 229 -2.53 -5.23 -13.38
CA ARG A 229 -2.30 -4.47 -14.61
C ARG A 229 -3.54 -4.41 -15.49
N SER A 230 -4.42 -5.40 -15.40
CA SER A 230 -5.70 -5.41 -16.12
C SER A 230 -6.82 -4.65 -15.39
N LEU A 231 -6.60 -4.20 -14.16
CA LEU A 231 -7.59 -3.42 -13.42
C LEU A 231 -7.70 -1.99 -13.97
N ASP A 232 -8.92 -1.61 -14.32
CA ASP A 232 -9.28 -0.22 -14.59
C ASP A 232 -9.77 0.45 -13.31
N TRP A 233 -8.84 1.08 -12.59
CA TRP A 233 -9.10 1.73 -11.31
C TRP A 233 -10.20 2.81 -11.37
N THR A 234 -10.50 3.35 -12.55
CA THR A 234 -11.53 4.39 -12.72
C THR A 234 -12.96 3.85 -12.56
N LYS A 235 -13.13 2.52 -12.63
CA LYS A 235 -14.44 1.86 -12.49
C LYS A 235 -14.81 1.53 -11.05
N TYR A 236 -13.89 1.72 -10.11
CA TYR A 236 -14.06 1.31 -8.73
C TYR A 236 -14.17 2.52 -7.80
N GLY A 237 -15.00 2.40 -6.78
CA GLY A 237 -15.31 3.48 -5.86
C GLY A 237 -16.39 3.10 -4.86
N PRO A 238 -16.46 3.83 -3.74
CA PRO A 238 -17.60 3.76 -2.83
C PRO A 238 -18.88 4.22 -3.52
#